data_AF-A0A953F1B6-F1
#
_entry.id   AF-A0A953F1B6-F1
#
_cell.length_a   1.000
_cell.length_b   1.000
_cell.length_c   1.000
_cell.angle_alpha   90.00
_cell.angle_beta   90.00
_cell.angle_gamma   90.00
#
_symmetry.space_group_name_H-M   'P 1'
#
loop_
_entity.id
_entity.type
_entity.pdbx_description
1 polymer ?
#
loop_
_entity_poly.entity_id
_entity_poly.type
_entity_poly.pdbx_seq_one_letter_code
_entity_poly.pdbx_strand_id
1 'polypeptide(L)'
;MAKRAKPKNPRFAGGRGDRPPLAGLRIIGGLFRGRKLKYSGDERTRPMKDRVREAVFNLVQSDVKGRQAIDLFAGTGALGLEAMSRGAERAVLIERH
;
A
#
# COMPACT_ATOMS: atom_id res chain seq x y z
N MET A 1 -8.59 -12.51 55.93
CA MET A 1 -8.82 -11.11 55.50
C MET A 1 -8.40 -10.97 54.04
N ALA A 2 -9.36 -10.90 53.12
CA ALA A 2 -9.11 -10.63 51.72
C ALA A 2 -9.04 -9.12 51.48
N LYS A 3 -7.98 -8.60 50.84
CA LYS A 3 -7.98 -7.24 50.29
C LYS A 3 -7.30 -7.18 48.92
N ARG A 4 -8.18 -7.31 47.92
CA ARG A 4 -8.29 -6.53 46.66
C ARG A 4 -7.10 -6.52 45.70
N ALA A 5 -7.27 -7.29 44.61
CA ALA A 5 -6.58 -7.10 43.35
C ALA A 5 -6.86 -5.71 42.76
N LYS A 6 -5.82 -5.08 42.19
CA LYS A 6 -5.93 -3.80 41.45
C LYS A 6 -6.77 -3.99 40.18
N PRO A 7 -7.59 -3.00 39.78
CA PRO A 7 -8.53 -3.16 38.67
C PRO A 7 -7.80 -3.23 37.33
N LYS A 8 -8.18 -4.19 36.49
CA LYS A 8 -7.94 -4.16 35.05
C LYS A 8 -9.06 -3.36 34.39
N ASN A 9 -8.77 -2.19 33.81
CA ASN A 9 -9.42 -1.61 32.62
C ASN A 9 -9.06 -0.13 32.40
N PRO A 10 -9.37 0.47 31.23
CA PRO A 10 -9.64 -0.10 29.91
C PRO A 10 -8.83 0.60 28.79
N ARG A 11 -8.97 0.03 27.60
CA ARG A 11 -8.88 0.60 26.24
C ARG A 11 -8.59 2.11 26.09
N PHE A 12 -7.80 2.40 25.05
CA PHE A 12 -7.50 3.69 24.42
C PHE A 12 -6.32 4.49 24.99
N ALA A 13 -5.10 4.10 24.60
CA ALA A 13 -3.96 5.01 24.54
C ALA A 13 -3.54 5.17 23.07
N GLY A 14 -3.68 6.39 22.54
CA GLY A 14 -3.34 6.74 21.17
C GLY A 14 -1.82 6.66 20.90
N GLY A 15 -1.50 6.22 19.69
CA GLY A 15 -0.15 6.25 19.12
C GLY A 15 -0.23 6.18 17.59
N ARG A 16 -0.67 7.27 16.94
CA ARG A 16 -0.49 7.48 15.50
C ARG A 16 0.93 8.01 15.30
N GLY A 17 1.94 7.14 15.24
CA GLY A 17 3.33 7.62 15.22
C GLY A 17 4.34 6.72 14.52
N ASP A 18 4.41 5.43 14.85
CA ASP A 18 5.48 4.57 14.32
C ASP A 18 4.92 3.17 14.07
N ARG A 19 4.42 2.95 12.85
CA ARG A 19 4.05 1.61 12.39
C ARG A 19 5.15 1.14 11.46
N PRO A 20 5.68 -0.10 11.64
CA PRO A 20 6.71 -0.59 10.76
C PRO A 20 6.16 -0.58 9.33
N PRO A 21 6.83 0.09 8.38
CA PRO A 21 6.39 0.09 7.00
C PRO A 21 6.32 -1.36 6.52
N LEU A 22 5.29 -1.68 5.72
CA LEU A 22 5.19 -2.99 5.06
C LEU A 22 6.52 -3.29 4.38
N ALA A 23 7.27 -4.23 4.96
CA ALA A 23 8.69 -4.34 4.71
C ALA A 23 8.94 -4.55 3.21
N GLY A 24 9.69 -3.63 2.60
CA GLY A 24 10.07 -3.70 1.19
C GLY A 24 9.09 -3.11 0.17
N LEU A 25 7.91 -2.61 0.59
CA LEU A 25 6.95 -2.02 -0.35
C LEU A 25 7.52 -0.75 -1.01
N ARG A 26 7.68 -0.81 -2.34
CA ARG A 26 8.26 0.28 -3.14
C ARG A 26 7.78 0.25 -4.58
N ILE A 27 7.95 1.37 -5.27
CA ILE A 27 7.80 1.47 -6.72
C ILE A 27 9.00 0.79 -7.40
N ILE A 28 8.74 -0.03 -8.41
CA ILE A 28 9.70 -0.96 -9.02
C ILE A 28 10.35 -0.37 -10.27
N GLY A 29 9.60 0.35 -11.09
CA GLY A 29 10.03 0.92 -12.37
C GLY A 29 9.44 2.30 -12.64
N GLY A 30 9.80 2.86 -13.79
CA GLY A 30 9.36 4.20 -14.20
C GLY A 30 10.07 5.35 -13.45
N LEU A 31 9.49 6.54 -13.53
CA LEU A 31 10.03 7.80 -13.03
C LEU A 31 10.28 7.81 -11.51
N PHE A 32 9.48 7.07 -10.76
CA PHE A 32 9.51 7.03 -9.29
C PHE A 32 10.13 5.75 -8.74
N ARG A 33 10.89 5.01 -9.57
CA ARG A 33 11.58 3.78 -9.19
C ARG A 33 12.36 3.92 -7.88
N GLY A 34 12.23 2.91 -7.02
CA GLY A 34 12.91 2.83 -5.74
C GLY A 34 12.24 3.59 -4.60
N ARG A 35 11.23 4.42 -4.87
CA ARG A 35 10.51 5.13 -3.80
C ARG A 35 9.73 4.16 -2.92
N LYS A 36 10.01 4.21 -1.61
CA LYS A 36 9.29 3.45 -0.59
C LYS A 36 7.87 3.98 -0.47
N LEU A 37 6.90 3.08 -0.39
CA LEU A 37 5.51 3.43 -0.14
C LEU A 37 5.22 3.25 1.35
N LYS A 38 4.64 4.28 1.96
CA LYS A 38 4.09 4.20 3.30
C LYS A 38 2.63 3.77 3.18
N TYR A 39 2.22 2.81 3.99
CA TYR A 39 0.84 2.37 4.08
C TYR A 39 0.43 2.30 5.55
N SER A 40 -0.74 2.84 5.87
CA SER A 40 -1.27 2.94 7.22
C SER A 40 -2.68 2.34 7.37
N GLY A 41 -3.16 1.59 6.37
CA GLY A 41 -4.48 0.97 6.36
C GLY A 41 -4.54 -0.37 7.12
N ASP A 42 -5.41 -1.29 6.70
CA ASP A 42 -5.68 -2.57 7.36
C ASP A 42 -4.41 -3.43 7.49
N GLU A 43 -4.18 -3.98 8.69
CA GLU A 43 -3.04 -4.87 9.00
C GLU A 43 -3.07 -6.19 8.22
N ARG A 44 -4.27 -6.61 7.78
CA ARG A 44 -4.46 -7.81 6.96
C ARG A 44 -4.09 -7.58 5.50
N THR A 45 -3.90 -6.32 5.08
CA THR A 45 -3.53 -5.99 3.70
C THR A 45 -2.16 -6.59 3.39
N ARG A 46 -2.15 -7.54 2.46
CA ARG A 46 -0.92 -8.16 1.94
C ARG A 46 -0.54 -7.45 0.65
N PRO A 47 0.59 -6.70 0.61
CA PRO A 47 1.04 -6.10 -0.63
C PRO A 47 1.28 -7.16 -1.70
N MET A 48 0.94 -6.82 -2.94
CA MET A 48 1.42 -7.57 -4.10
C MET A 48 2.96 -7.60 -4.08
N LYS A 49 3.54 -8.78 -4.33
CA LYS A 49 5.00 -8.96 -4.42
C LYS A 49 5.56 -8.15 -5.59
N ASP A 50 6.76 -7.61 -5.43
CA ASP A 50 7.43 -6.80 -6.46
C ASP A 50 7.50 -7.50 -7.82
N ARG A 51 7.88 -8.79 -7.83
CA ARG A 51 7.95 -9.61 -9.06
C ARG A 51 6.60 -9.74 -9.78
N VAL A 52 5.49 -9.76 -9.03
CA VAL A 52 4.15 -9.85 -9.63
C VAL A 52 3.78 -8.53 -10.26
N ARG A 53 4.02 -7.39 -9.58
CA ARG A 53 3.83 -6.06 -10.19
C ARG A 53 4.70 -5.89 -11.44
N GLU A 54 5.97 -6.29 -11.37
CA GLU A 54 6.90 -6.23 -12.50
C GLU A 54 6.42 -7.07 -13.68
N ALA A 55 6.00 -8.31 -13.45
CA ALA A 55 5.46 -9.18 -14.49
C ALA A 55 4.22 -8.58 -15.16
N VAL A 56 3.28 -8.02 -14.39
CA VAL A 56 2.10 -7.33 -14.93
C VAL A 56 2.53 -6.20 -15.86
N PHE A 57 3.43 -5.32 -15.42
CA PHE A 57 3.85 -4.20 -16.26
C PHE A 57 4.69 -4.63 -17.45
N ASN A 58 5.47 -5.71 -17.38
CA ASN A 58 6.16 -6.25 -18.55
C ASN A 58 5.19 -6.65 -19.66
N LEU A 59 3.99 -7.14 -19.30
CA LEU A 59 2.96 -7.50 -20.27
C LEU A 59 2.28 -6.28 -20.91
N VAL A 60 2.06 -5.21 -20.14
CA VAL A 60 1.24 -4.05 -20.60
C VAL A 60 2.06 -2.78 -20.88
N GLN A 61 3.38 -2.79 -20.75
CA GLN A 61 4.22 -1.58 -20.74
C GLN A 61 4.03 -0.66 -21.95
N SER A 62 3.86 -1.24 -23.15
CA SER A 62 3.60 -0.53 -24.40
C SER A 62 2.37 0.37 -24.33
N ASP A 63 1.41 -0.01 -23.48
CA ASP A 63 0.08 0.57 -23.42
C ASP A 63 -0.19 1.41 -22.17
N VAL A 64 0.80 1.63 -21.31
CA VAL A 64 0.61 2.40 -20.08
C VAL A 64 0.75 3.90 -20.31
N LYS A 65 1.71 4.31 -21.16
CA LYS A 65 2.06 5.74 -21.31
C LYS A 65 0.89 6.55 -21.86
N GLY A 66 0.50 7.62 -21.17
CA GLY A 66 -0.60 8.51 -21.56
C GLY A 66 -2.00 7.90 -21.43
N ARG A 67 -2.15 6.72 -20.79
CA ARG A 67 -3.46 6.10 -20.54
C ARG A 67 -3.97 6.39 -19.13
N GLN A 68 -5.24 6.12 -18.90
CA GLN A 68 -5.85 6.11 -17.58
C GLN A 68 -5.78 4.70 -16.98
N ALA A 69 -5.17 4.56 -15.80
CA ALA A 69 -5.15 3.33 -15.04
C ALA A 69 -6.28 3.32 -14.02
N ILE A 70 -6.99 2.19 -13.89
CA ILE A 70 -8.05 2.01 -12.89
C ILE A 70 -7.70 0.77 -12.08
N ASP A 71 -7.47 0.97 -10.78
CA ASP A 71 -7.19 -0.09 -9.82
C ASP A 71 -8.40 -0.24 -8.90
N LEU A 72 -9.20 -1.28 -9.14
CA LEU A 72 -10.52 -1.46 -8.51
C LEU A 72 -10.44 -1.98 -7.07
N PHE A 73 -9.30 -2.56 -6.68
CA PHE A 73 -9.04 -3.13 -5.36
C PHE A 73 -7.64 -2.72 -4.93
N ALA A 74 -7.45 -1.41 -4.80
CA ALA A 74 -6.13 -0.82 -4.76
C ALA A 74 -5.32 -1.29 -3.56
N GLY A 75 -5.95 -1.63 -2.43
CA GLY A 75 -5.28 -2.06 -1.20
C GLY A 75 -4.22 -1.05 -0.76
N THR A 76 -2.94 -1.37 -0.98
CA THR A 76 -1.84 -0.45 -0.70
C THR A 76 -1.66 0.67 -1.73
N GLY A 77 -2.39 0.63 -2.84
CA GLY A 77 -2.26 1.52 -3.99
C GLY A 77 -1.04 1.24 -4.86
N ALA A 78 -0.24 0.21 -4.54
CA ALA A 78 1.07 0.02 -5.16
C ALA A 78 0.99 -0.24 -6.67
N LEU A 79 -0.05 -0.90 -7.18
CA LEU A 79 -0.18 -1.20 -8.60
C LEU A 79 -0.55 0.05 -9.41
N GLY A 80 -1.57 0.80 -8.99
CA GLY A 80 -1.91 2.06 -9.67
C GLY A 80 -0.83 3.15 -9.54
N LEU A 81 -0.10 3.23 -8.41
CA LEU A 81 1.06 4.12 -8.29
C LEU A 81 2.22 3.71 -9.22
N GLU A 82 2.40 2.41 -9.45
CA GLU A 82 3.36 1.89 -10.42
C GLU A 82 2.96 2.27 -11.86
N ALA A 83 1.65 2.28 -12.18
CA ALA A 83 1.16 2.77 -13.47
C ALA A 83 1.51 4.25 -13.69
N MET A 84 1.26 5.09 -12.68
CA MET A 84 1.66 6.52 -12.72
C MET A 84 3.16 6.68 -12.91
N SER A 85 3.96 5.90 -12.18
CA SER A 85 5.42 5.92 -12.33
C SER A 85 5.86 5.59 -13.76
N ARG A 86 5.15 4.69 -14.44
CA ARG A 86 5.43 4.25 -15.83
C ARG A 86 4.80 5.13 -16.90
N GLY A 87 4.24 6.28 -16.51
CA GLY A 87 3.78 7.31 -17.42
C GLY A 87 2.30 7.25 -17.77
N ALA A 88 1.47 6.54 -16.99
CA ALA A 88 0.03 6.76 -17.04
C ALA A 88 -0.27 8.23 -16.76
N GLU A 89 -1.25 8.79 -17.48
CA GLU A 89 -1.67 10.18 -17.31
C GLU A 89 -2.43 10.37 -15.99
N ARG A 90 -3.24 9.37 -15.64
CA ARG A 90 -4.07 9.38 -14.43
C ARG A 90 -4.21 7.97 -13.89
N ALA A 91 -4.30 7.84 -12.57
CA ALA A 91 -4.70 6.61 -11.90
C ALA A 91 -5.89 6.85 -10.99
N VAL A 92 -6.91 6.01 -11.10
CA VAL A 92 -8.06 5.94 -10.18
C VAL A 92 -7.86 4.74 -9.29
N LEU A 93 -7.79 4.96 -7.99
CA LEU A 93 -7.63 3.92 -6.99
C LEU A 93 -8.93 3.79 -6.20
N ILE A 94 -9.57 2.63 -6.28
CA ILE A 94 -10.79 2.32 -5.55
C ILE A 94 -10.43 1.29 -4.48
N GLU A 95 -10.82 1.59 -3.25
CA GLU A 95 -10.64 0.70 -2.10
C GLU A 95 -11.78 0.93 -1.11
N ARG A 96 -12.19 -0.14 -0.43
CA ARG A 96 -13.28 -0.14 0.54
C ARG A 96 -12.81 -0.09 1.99
N HIS A 97 -11.60 -0.58 2.29
CA HIS A 97 -11.10 -0.80 3.65
C HIS A 97 -9.93 0.10 4.05
#